data_AF-A0A366DAF0-F1
#
_entry.id   AF-A0A366DAF0-F1
#
_cell.length_a   1.000
_cell.length_b   1.000
_cell.length_c   1.000
_cell.angle_alpha   90.00
_cell.angle_beta   90.00
_cell.angle_gamma   90.00
#
_symmetry.space_group_name_H-M   'P 1'
#
loop_
_entity.id
_entity.type
_entity.pdbx_description
1 polymer ?
#
loop_
_entity_poly.entity_id
_entity_poly.type
_entity_poly.pdbx_seq_one_letter_code
_entity_poly.pdbx_strand_id
1 'polypeptide(L)'
;MSTDIGRETTHYQVDNKQWLLDIHGTDYTPNATLDISLFTAAGTNEVQTLTISGSPTGGTFTATFGGETTDDIAHNASAATVEDELEGLSTIGAGNVTVTGSAGGPYTVTFINALGQRNVAQLTVAHEFTGGSSPNITPATVTPGVNSHFPDGYIPSGTVIGRVTSTGLYGPYSDSANDGREVARGLTFAKVIARRANGSLASQVGTGRLIHGFVSPAKLPFQSGPGSLDAAAVADLPGIRFES
;
A
#
# COMPACT_ATOMS: atom_id res chain seq x y z
N MET A 1 33.96 -29.16 28.24
CA MET A 1 33.21 -27.94 27.91
C MET A 1 33.34 -27.75 26.41
N SER A 2 32.28 -27.97 25.65
CA SER A 2 32.28 -27.76 24.20
C SER A 2 31.77 -26.36 23.93
N THR A 3 32.58 -25.51 23.31
CA THR A 3 32.16 -24.18 22.85
C THR A 3 31.44 -24.36 21.52
N ASP A 4 30.13 -24.11 21.52
CA ASP A 4 29.33 -24.07 20.30
C ASP A 4 29.52 -22.68 19.65
N ILE A 5 30.06 -22.65 18.43
CA ILE A 5 30.23 -21.42 17.64
C ILE A 5 29.07 -21.38 16.64
N GLY A 6 27.98 -20.74 17.06
CA GLY A 6 26.88 -20.39 16.17
C GLY A 6 27.35 -19.40 15.11
N ARG A 7 27.43 -19.84 13.86
CA ARG A 7 27.63 -18.95 12.71
C ARG A 7 26.31 -18.22 12.43
N GLU A 8 26.17 -16.99 12.93
CA GLU A 8 25.15 -16.08 12.44
C GLU A 8 25.49 -15.67 11.00
N THR A 9 24.70 -16.15 10.04
CA THR A 9 24.77 -15.67 8.66
C THR A 9 23.80 -14.49 8.54
N THR A 10 24.29 -13.27 8.78
CA THR A 10 23.55 -12.05 8.46
C THR A 10 23.49 -11.89 6.95
N HIS A 11 22.31 -12.06 6.36
CA HIS A 11 22.05 -11.59 5.00
C HIS A 11 22.03 -10.07 5.02
N TYR A 12 23.11 -9.43 4.57
CA TYR A 12 23.07 -8.02 4.23
C TYR A 12 22.18 -7.85 2.99
N GLN A 13 20.91 -7.51 3.18
CA GLN A 13 20.06 -7.04 2.10
C GLN A 13 20.72 -5.78 1.53
N VAL A 14 21.30 -5.86 0.33
CA VAL A 14 21.85 -4.69 -0.38
C VAL A 14 20.68 -3.73 -0.68
N ASP A 15 20.91 -2.42 -0.62
CA ASP A 15 19.89 -1.43 -0.98
C ASP A 15 19.27 -1.75 -2.35
N ASN A 16 17.94 -1.95 -2.40
CA ASN A 16 17.26 -2.22 -3.65
C ASN A 16 17.10 -0.91 -4.46
N LYS A 17 18.08 -0.64 -5.33
CA LYS A 17 18.10 0.50 -6.25
C LYS A 17 17.75 0.14 -7.69
N GLN A 18 17.00 -0.94 -7.92
CA GLN A 18 16.58 -1.32 -9.28
C GLN A 18 15.73 -0.26 -9.99
N TRP A 19 15.15 0.67 -9.23
CA TRP A 19 14.43 1.84 -9.72
C TRP A 19 15.35 2.92 -10.33
N LEU A 20 16.64 2.95 -9.96
CA LEU A 20 17.61 3.93 -10.44
C LEU A 20 18.31 3.38 -11.69
N LEU A 21 18.04 3.98 -12.83
CA LEU A 21 18.58 3.52 -14.12
C LEU A 21 19.98 4.09 -14.38
N ASP A 22 20.17 5.39 -14.14
CA ASP A 22 21.47 6.06 -14.22
C ASP A 22 21.47 7.40 -13.47
N ILE A 23 22.67 7.86 -13.12
CA ILE A 23 22.97 9.19 -12.56
C ILE A 23 23.72 9.97 -13.64
N HIS A 24 23.44 11.26 -13.86
CA HIS A 24 24.01 12.04 -14.97
C HIS A 24 25.51 12.41 -14.84
N GLY A 25 26.34 11.61 -14.17
CA GLY A 25 27.80 11.79 -14.12
C GLY A 25 28.32 12.95 -13.25
N THR A 26 27.60 14.08 -13.13
CA THR A 26 27.93 15.23 -12.26
C THR A 26 26.97 15.43 -11.09
N ASP A 27 26.06 14.49 -10.83
CA ASP A 27 24.96 14.76 -9.90
C ASP A 27 25.39 14.83 -8.44
N TYR A 28 24.88 15.87 -7.78
CA TYR A 28 24.90 16.04 -6.35
C TYR A 28 23.69 15.34 -5.73
N THR A 29 23.92 14.49 -4.73
CA THR A 29 22.86 13.92 -3.88
C THR A 29 22.76 14.76 -2.60
N PRO A 30 21.93 15.83 -2.56
CA PRO A 30 21.78 16.61 -1.35
C PRO A 30 21.36 15.74 -0.17
N ASN A 31 21.82 16.11 1.03
CA ASN A 31 21.32 15.49 2.24
C ASN A 31 19.83 15.86 2.46
N ALA A 32 19.09 14.89 2.98
CA ALA A 32 17.75 15.08 3.52
C ALA A 32 17.71 14.46 4.92
N THR A 33 17.22 15.21 5.90
CA THR A 33 16.92 14.67 7.22
C THR A 33 15.43 14.35 7.24
N LEU A 34 15.12 13.06 7.32
CA LEU A 34 13.74 12.57 7.41
C LEU A 34 13.23 12.76 8.83
N ASP A 35 11.96 13.16 8.98
CA ASP A 35 11.20 13.08 10.21
C ASP A 35 10.40 11.78 10.21
N ILE A 36 10.82 10.81 11.02
CA ILE A 36 10.25 9.46 11.01
C ILE A 36 8.82 9.45 11.54
N SER A 37 8.41 10.45 12.32
CA SER A 37 7.03 10.55 12.81
C SER A 37 6.00 10.80 11.69
N LEU A 38 6.45 11.28 10.53
CA LEU A 38 5.63 11.49 9.35
C LEU A 38 5.49 10.24 8.48
N PHE A 39 6.26 9.19 8.76
CA PHE A 39 6.20 7.92 8.03
C PHE A 39 5.31 6.93 8.77
N THR A 40 4.43 6.26 8.02
CA THR A 40 3.54 5.24 8.57
C THR A 40 4.33 4.01 9.01
N ALA A 41 4.30 3.71 10.32
CA ALA A 41 5.07 2.62 10.90
C ALA A 41 4.46 1.23 10.64
N ALA A 42 3.14 1.15 10.63
CA ALA A 42 2.38 -0.05 10.29
C ALA A 42 1.23 0.38 9.41
N GLY A 43 1.05 -0.30 8.29
CA GLY A 43 -0.04 -0.01 7.38
C GLY A 43 -1.38 -0.41 8.01
N THR A 44 -2.47 0.12 7.46
CA THR A 44 -3.81 -0.38 7.73
C THR A 44 -4.24 -1.30 6.60
N ASN A 45 -4.88 -2.41 6.96
CA ASN A 45 -5.54 -3.24 5.97
C ASN A 45 -6.76 -2.49 5.41
N GLU A 46 -6.99 -2.62 4.11
CA GLU A 46 -8.24 -2.17 3.52
C GLU A 46 -9.39 -3.01 4.08
N VAL A 47 -10.46 -2.34 4.52
CA VAL A 47 -11.72 -2.97 4.87
C VAL A 47 -12.81 -2.43 3.97
N GLN A 48 -13.52 -3.34 3.31
CA GLN A 48 -14.67 -3.05 2.48
C GLN A 48 -15.90 -3.78 3.01
N THR A 49 -17.09 -3.27 2.71
CA THR A 49 -18.36 -3.92 3.03
C THR A 49 -19.14 -4.22 1.76
N LEU A 50 -19.83 -5.36 1.75
CA LEU A 50 -20.85 -5.70 0.78
C LEU A 50 -22.18 -5.77 1.51
N THR A 51 -23.06 -4.79 1.27
CA THR A 51 -24.34 -4.69 1.97
C THR A 51 -25.49 -5.07 1.04
N ILE A 52 -26.21 -6.13 1.37
CA ILE A 52 -27.45 -6.51 0.70
C ILE A 52 -28.62 -5.73 1.33
N SER A 53 -29.47 -5.15 0.49
CA SER A 53 -30.66 -4.41 0.90
C SER A 53 -31.90 -4.89 0.15
N GLY A 54 -33.09 -4.44 0.58
CA GLY A 54 -34.37 -4.82 -0.04
C GLY A 54 -34.86 -6.23 0.28
N SER A 55 -34.14 -7.00 1.11
CA SER A 55 -34.53 -8.33 1.60
C SER A 55 -34.92 -9.32 0.49
N PRO A 56 -33.99 -9.63 -0.44
CA PRO A 56 -34.26 -10.65 -1.45
C PRO A 56 -34.60 -12.00 -0.82
N THR A 57 -35.45 -12.78 -1.47
CA THR A 57 -35.82 -14.14 -1.05
C THR A 57 -35.19 -15.22 -1.92
N GLY A 58 -34.41 -14.81 -2.92
CA GLY A 58 -33.78 -15.69 -3.89
C GLY A 58 -32.77 -14.94 -4.77
N GLY A 59 -32.12 -15.70 -5.65
CA GLY A 59 -31.12 -15.19 -6.58
C GLY A 59 -29.69 -15.24 -6.04
N THR A 60 -28.78 -14.73 -6.85
CA THR A 60 -27.33 -14.76 -6.64
C THR A 60 -26.72 -13.38 -6.87
N PHE A 61 -25.48 -13.21 -6.43
CA PHE A 61 -24.62 -12.10 -6.77
C PHE A 61 -23.22 -12.60 -7.10
N THR A 62 -22.45 -11.79 -7.80
CA THR A 62 -21.02 -12.02 -8.05
C THR A 62 -20.22 -10.81 -7.57
N ALA A 63 -18.96 -11.05 -7.20
CA ALA A 63 -18.00 -9.99 -6.89
C ALA A 63 -16.84 -10.05 -7.88
N THR A 64 -16.33 -8.89 -8.29
CA THR A 64 -15.21 -8.76 -9.22
C THR A 64 -14.07 -7.99 -8.57
N PHE A 65 -12.84 -8.52 -8.69
CA PHE A 65 -11.61 -7.88 -8.24
C PHE A 65 -10.50 -8.05 -9.29
N GLY A 66 -9.81 -6.96 -9.63
CA GLY A 66 -8.68 -7.01 -10.57
C GLY A 66 -9.03 -7.53 -11.97
N GLY A 67 -10.31 -7.49 -12.38
CA GLY A 67 -10.79 -8.01 -13.65
C GLY A 67 -11.25 -9.46 -13.65
N GLU A 68 -11.15 -10.16 -12.51
CA GLU A 68 -11.70 -11.51 -12.32
C GLU A 68 -12.97 -11.46 -11.48
N THR A 69 -13.92 -12.35 -11.79
CA THR A 69 -15.24 -12.41 -11.17
C THR A 69 -15.44 -13.78 -10.52
N THR A 70 -16.03 -13.80 -9.33
CA THR A 70 -16.36 -15.05 -8.61
C THR A 70 -17.37 -15.88 -9.39
N ASP A 71 -17.57 -17.13 -8.97
CA ASP A 71 -18.77 -17.85 -9.35
C ASP A 71 -20.01 -17.23 -8.67
N ASP A 72 -21.20 -17.73 -9.01
CA ASP A 72 -22.47 -17.24 -8.46
C ASP A 72 -22.59 -17.53 -6.96
N ILE A 73 -22.70 -16.46 -6.17
CA ILE A 73 -22.86 -16.52 -4.72
C ILE A 73 -24.33 -16.35 -4.35
N ALA A 74 -24.90 -17.27 -3.58
CA ALA A 74 -26.29 -17.17 -3.15
C ALA A 74 -26.56 -15.88 -2.34
N HIS A 75 -27.73 -15.25 -2.54
CA HIS A 75 -28.13 -14.02 -1.82
C HIS A 75 -28.04 -14.12 -0.28
N ASN A 76 -28.16 -15.33 0.27
CA ASN A 76 -28.09 -15.62 1.70
C ASN A 76 -26.85 -16.46 2.09
N ALA A 77 -25.80 -16.45 1.26
CA ALA A 77 -24.57 -17.18 1.53
C ALA A 77 -23.98 -16.84 2.91
N SER A 78 -23.22 -17.79 3.48
CA SER A 78 -22.47 -17.51 4.70
C SER A 78 -21.23 -16.65 4.40
N ALA A 79 -20.71 -15.94 5.41
CA ALA A 79 -19.46 -15.19 5.25
C ALA A 79 -18.29 -16.07 4.79
N ALA A 80 -18.21 -17.32 5.27
CA ALA A 80 -17.19 -18.28 4.85
C ALA A 80 -17.32 -18.65 3.36
N THR A 81 -18.54 -18.80 2.84
CA THR A 81 -18.76 -19.03 1.41
C THR A 81 -18.32 -17.83 0.58
N VAL A 82 -18.58 -16.62 1.05
CA VAL A 82 -18.10 -15.40 0.36
C VAL A 82 -16.57 -15.31 0.41
N GLU A 83 -15.94 -15.71 1.52
CA GLU A 83 -14.49 -15.80 1.65
C GLU A 83 -13.89 -16.78 0.64
N ASP A 84 -14.40 -18.01 0.59
CA ASP A 84 -13.91 -19.05 -0.33
C ASP A 84 -13.97 -18.60 -1.80
N GLU A 85 -15.08 -17.95 -2.20
CA GLU A 85 -15.28 -17.43 -3.56
C GLU A 85 -14.31 -16.29 -3.90
N LEU A 86 -14.08 -15.36 -2.97
CA LEU A 86 -13.11 -14.28 -3.16
C LEU A 86 -11.67 -14.81 -3.21
N GLU A 87 -11.32 -15.77 -2.35
CA GLU A 87 -10.01 -16.41 -2.35
C GLU A 87 -9.76 -17.27 -3.60
N GLY A 88 -10.83 -17.72 -4.26
CA GLY A 88 -10.80 -18.43 -5.54
C GLY A 88 -10.32 -17.56 -6.72
N LEU A 89 -10.40 -16.23 -6.62
CA LEU A 89 -9.89 -15.32 -7.65
C LEU A 89 -8.36 -15.34 -7.65
N SER A 90 -7.73 -15.51 -8.81
CA SER A 90 -6.26 -15.51 -8.91
C SER A 90 -5.66 -14.14 -8.58
N THR A 91 -6.44 -13.07 -8.74
CA THR A 91 -6.10 -11.70 -8.37
C THR A 91 -6.14 -11.44 -6.86
N ILE A 92 -6.81 -12.29 -6.08
CA ILE A 92 -6.84 -12.25 -4.61
C ILE A 92 -5.96 -13.36 -4.05
N GLY A 93 -6.25 -14.61 -4.37
CA GLY A 93 -5.57 -15.81 -3.92
C GLY A 93 -5.88 -16.19 -2.47
N ALA A 94 -5.67 -17.46 -2.16
CA ALA A 94 -5.94 -18.04 -0.84
C ALA A 94 -5.21 -17.34 0.30
N GLY A 95 -5.94 -17.12 1.40
CA GLY A 95 -5.47 -16.45 2.61
C GLY A 95 -5.25 -14.95 2.50
N ASN A 96 -5.65 -14.28 1.41
CA ASN A 96 -5.42 -12.82 1.26
C ASN A 96 -6.65 -11.97 1.59
N VAL A 97 -7.76 -12.58 2.02
CA VAL A 97 -8.92 -11.89 2.56
C VAL A 97 -9.42 -12.58 3.82
N THR A 98 -10.17 -11.83 4.64
CA THR A 98 -11.02 -12.40 5.68
C THR A 98 -12.40 -11.78 5.58
N VAL A 99 -13.45 -12.59 5.59
CA VAL A 99 -14.84 -12.15 5.49
C VAL A 99 -15.59 -12.48 6.77
N THR A 100 -16.22 -11.46 7.35
CA THR A 100 -17.09 -11.61 8.53
C THR A 100 -18.48 -11.05 8.25
N GLY A 101 -19.48 -11.47 9.02
CA GLY A 101 -20.86 -11.02 8.86
C GLY A 101 -21.87 -12.14 9.01
N SER A 102 -23.15 -11.77 9.02
CA SER A 102 -24.25 -12.74 9.02
C SER A 102 -24.48 -13.31 7.62
N ALA A 103 -25.12 -14.46 7.54
CA ALA A 103 -25.61 -14.98 6.27
C ALA A 103 -26.58 -13.98 5.61
N GLY A 104 -26.35 -13.63 4.34
CA GLY A 104 -27.08 -12.53 3.67
C GLY A 104 -26.53 -11.14 3.95
N GLY A 105 -25.43 -11.02 4.69
CA GLY A 105 -24.71 -9.78 4.93
C GLY A 105 -25.30 -8.89 6.05
N PRO A 106 -24.74 -7.67 6.22
CA PRO A 106 -23.59 -7.14 5.48
C PRO A 106 -22.34 -7.98 5.71
N TYR A 107 -21.55 -8.17 4.64
CA TYR A 107 -20.25 -8.84 4.71
C TYR A 107 -19.18 -7.77 4.88
N THR A 108 -18.31 -7.93 5.87
CA THR A 108 -17.10 -7.12 6.05
C THR A 108 -15.91 -7.91 5.53
N VAL A 109 -15.33 -7.45 4.43
CA VAL A 109 -14.18 -8.03 3.74
C VAL A 109 -12.94 -7.23 4.14
N THR A 110 -11.97 -7.89 4.79
CA THR A 110 -10.68 -7.29 5.14
C THR A 110 -9.61 -7.90 4.24
N PHE A 111 -8.87 -7.07 3.51
CA PHE A 111 -7.74 -7.51 2.71
C PHE A 111 -6.51 -7.67 3.60
N ILE A 112 -5.89 -8.84 3.57
CA ILE A 112 -4.80 -9.24 4.46
C ILE A 112 -3.61 -9.80 3.68
N ASN A 113 -2.52 -10.10 4.38
CA ASN A 113 -1.33 -10.75 3.83
C ASN A 113 -0.81 -10.02 2.58
N ALA A 114 -0.79 -10.66 1.40
CA ALA A 114 -0.25 -10.05 0.18
C ALA A 114 -1.03 -8.80 -0.28
N LEU A 115 -2.30 -8.69 0.13
CA LEU A 115 -3.17 -7.55 -0.11
C LEU A 115 -3.39 -6.68 1.13
N GLY A 116 -2.76 -7.02 2.26
CA GLY A 116 -2.82 -6.25 3.49
C GLY A 116 -1.92 -5.02 3.45
N GLN A 117 -2.14 -4.11 4.40
CA GLN A 117 -1.34 -2.90 4.59
C GLN A 117 -1.15 -2.09 3.31
N ARG A 118 -2.19 -2.00 2.47
CA ARG A 118 -2.18 -1.23 1.23
C ARG A 118 -3.60 -0.85 0.84
N ASN A 119 -3.70 0.27 0.13
CA ASN A 119 -4.95 0.60 -0.55
C ASN A 119 -5.16 -0.39 -1.70
N VAL A 120 -6.35 -0.98 -1.79
CA VAL A 120 -6.75 -1.85 -2.90
C VAL A 120 -7.99 -1.29 -3.58
N ALA A 121 -8.24 -1.69 -4.83
CA ALA A 121 -9.44 -1.26 -5.54
C ALA A 121 -10.71 -1.75 -4.83
N GLN A 122 -11.78 -0.96 -4.90
CA GLN A 122 -13.07 -1.39 -4.38
C GLN A 122 -13.60 -2.58 -5.20
N LEU A 123 -14.14 -3.59 -4.53
CA LEU A 123 -14.91 -4.65 -5.17
C LEU A 123 -16.07 -4.05 -5.97
N THR A 124 -16.28 -4.56 -7.17
CA THR A 124 -17.52 -4.32 -7.92
C THR A 124 -18.41 -5.55 -7.82
N VAL A 125 -19.73 -5.35 -7.88
CA VAL A 125 -20.70 -6.43 -7.71
C VAL A 125 -21.78 -6.35 -8.78
N ALA A 126 -22.30 -7.51 -9.16
CA ALA A 126 -23.51 -7.66 -9.96
C ALA A 126 -24.46 -8.63 -9.24
N HIS A 127 -25.76 -8.54 -9.51
CA HIS A 127 -26.74 -9.41 -8.86
C HIS A 127 -27.94 -9.70 -9.76
N GLU A 128 -28.52 -10.88 -9.54
CA GLU A 128 -29.78 -11.34 -10.14
C GLU A 128 -30.76 -11.70 -9.02
N PHE A 129 -30.93 -10.76 -8.08
CA PHE A 129 -31.77 -10.95 -6.91
C PHE A 129 -33.25 -10.98 -7.25
N THR A 130 -34.00 -11.80 -6.52
CA THR A 130 -35.46 -11.95 -6.70
C THR A 130 -36.20 -11.83 -5.37
N GLY A 131 -37.47 -11.42 -5.45
CA GLY A 131 -38.29 -11.13 -4.27
C GLY A 131 -37.88 -9.83 -3.57
N GLY A 132 -38.46 -9.59 -2.40
CA GLY A 132 -38.16 -8.40 -1.61
C GLY A 132 -38.71 -7.09 -2.19
N SER A 133 -38.20 -5.97 -1.69
CA SER A 133 -38.54 -4.60 -2.13
C SER A 133 -37.31 -3.92 -2.70
N SER A 134 -37.19 -3.92 -4.03
CA SER A 134 -36.04 -3.36 -4.77
C SER A 134 -34.70 -3.87 -4.23
N PRO A 135 -34.46 -5.19 -4.27
CA PRO A 135 -33.23 -5.77 -3.74
C PRO A 135 -32.00 -5.23 -4.48
N ASN A 136 -30.91 -5.04 -3.74
CA ASN A 136 -29.65 -4.55 -4.27
C ASN A 136 -28.48 -5.01 -3.40
N ILE A 137 -27.26 -4.96 -3.93
CA ILE A 137 -26.00 -5.12 -3.20
C ILE A 137 -25.09 -3.92 -3.46
N THR A 138 -24.58 -3.31 -2.40
CA THR A 138 -23.74 -2.11 -2.48
C THR A 138 -22.37 -2.37 -1.86
N PRO A 139 -21.27 -2.23 -2.62
CA PRO A 139 -19.92 -2.27 -2.09
C PRO A 139 -19.50 -0.89 -1.56
N ALA A 140 -18.72 -0.85 -0.48
CA ALA A 140 -18.13 0.38 0.05
C ALA A 140 -16.80 0.14 0.77
N THR A 141 -15.78 0.96 0.51
CA THR A 141 -14.59 1.03 1.38
C THR A 141 -14.94 1.74 2.69
N VAL A 142 -14.78 1.04 3.82
CA VAL A 142 -15.03 1.59 5.18
C VAL A 142 -13.75 1.92 5.94
N THR A 143 -12.64 1.30 5.57
CA THR A 143 -11.31 1.68 6.05
C THR A 143 -10.34 1.63 4.88
N PRO A 144 -9.87 2.80 4.40
CA PRO A 144 -8.81 2.85 3.42
C PRO A 144 -7.54 2.18 3.96
N GLY A 145 -6.98 1.27 3.17
CA GLY A 145 -5.70 0.67 3.45
C GLY A 145 -4.57 1.68 3.23
N VAL A 146 -3.55 1.63 4.09
CA VAL A 146 -2.41 2.54 4.01
C VAL A 146 -1.14 1.70 3.98
N ASN A 147 -0.23 2.05 3.07
CA ASN A 147 1.09 1.43 2.99
C ASN A 147 1.91 1.69 4.28
N SER A 148 2.49 0.64 4.86
CA SER A 148 3.58 0.83 5.80
C SER A 148 4.79 1.34 5.03
N HIS A 149 5.43 2.40 5.52
CA HIS A 149 6.64 2.91 4.90
C HIS A 149 7.88 2.10 5.27
N PHE A 150 7.81 1.33 6.36
CA PHE A 150 8.95 0.56 6.88
C PHE A 150 8.52 -0.72 7.61
N PRO A 151 7.86 -1.66 6.91
CA PRO A 151 7.39 -2.92 7.52
C PRO A 151 8.55 -3.72 8.14
N ASP A 152 9.72 -3.73 7.48
CA ASP A 152 10.93 -4.41 7.97
C ASP A 152 11.82 -3.51 8.85
N GLY A 153 11.31 -2.35 9.28
CA GLY A 153 12.04 -1.37 10.07
C GLY A 153 12.91 -0.41 9.26
N TYR A 154 12.92 -0.52 7.93
CA TYR A 154 13.65 0.37 7.02
C TYR A 154 12.71 1.10 6.07
N ILE A 155 12.92 2.40 5.87
CA ILE A 155 12.30 3.12 4.76
C ILE A 155 13.11 2.79 3.50
N PRO A 156 12.48 2.32 2.42
CA PRO A 156 13.18 1.91 1.21
C PRO A 156 13.77 3.12 0.46
N SER A 157 14.85 2.88 -0.29
CA SER A 157 15.30 3.83 -1.33
C SER A 157 14.23 3.96 -2.41
N GLY A 158 14.14 5.12 -3.05
CA GLY A 158 13.14 5.43 -4.06
C GLY A 158 11.84 5.99 -3.49
N THR A 159 11.73 6.19 -2.17
CA THR A 159 10.55 6.82 -1.56
C THR A 159 10.51 8.29 -1.97
N VAL A 160 9.40 8.76 -2.55
CA VAL A 160 9.24 10.17 -2.93
C VAL A 160 9.03 10.99 -1.66
N ILE A 161 9.80 12.07 -1.51
CA ILE A 161 9.78 12.90 -0.30
C ILE A 161 9.50 14.36 -0.60
N GLY A 162 8.66 14.95 0.24
CA GLY A 162 8.41 16.39 0.30
C GLY A 162 9.11 17.02 1.51
N ARG A 163 9.26 18.34 1.50
CA ARG A 163 9.90 19.08 2.59
C ARG A 163 8.86 19.82 3.40
N VAL A 164 8.80 19.55 4.70
CA VAL A 164 7.97 20.33 5.62
C VAL A 164 8.52 21.74 5.72
N THR A 165 7.69 22.73 5.41
CA THR A 165 8.09 24.14 5.31
C THR A 165 8.56 24.70 6.64
N SER A 166 7.90 24.35 7.74
CA SER A 166 8.17 24.90 9.08
C SER A 166 9.44 24.34 9.72
N THR A 167 9.75 23.06 9.51
CA THR A 167 10.89 22.38 10.16
C THR A 167 12.08 22.21 9.23
N GLY A 168 11.84 22.26 7.91
CA GLY A 168 12.83 21.93 6.90
C GLY A 168 13.17 20.44 6.79
N LEU A 169 12.53 19.58 7.59
CA LEU A 169 12.66 18.13 7.56
C LEU A 169 11.85 17.52 6.41
N TYR A 170 12.13 16.27 6.09
CA TYR A 170 11.50 15.57 4.99
C TYR A 170 10.56 14.46 5.48
N GLY A 171 9.43 14.32 4.82
CA GLY A 171 8.49 13.23 5.02
C GLY A 171 8.04 12.66 3.68
N PRO A 172 7.21 11.60 3.67
CA PRO A 172 6.64 11.08 2.44
C PRO A 172 5.84 12.18 1.74
N TYR A 173 6.06 12.32 0.44
CA TYR A 173 5.28 13.20 -0.43
C TYR A 173 3.80 12.83 -0.40
N SER A 174 2.90 13.80 -0.47
CA SER A 174 1.45 13.55 -0.58
C SER A 174 0.73 14.80 -1.09
N ASP A 175 0.02 14.72 -2.22
CA ASP A 175 -0.80 15.81 -2.79
C ASP A 175 -1.78 16.44 -1.78
N SER A 176 -2.29 15.62 -0.86
CA SER A 176 -3.24 16.03 0.17
C SER A 176 -2.60 16.70 1.39
N ALA A 177 -1.27 16.78 1.46
CA ALA A 177 -0.59 17.49 2.54
C ALA A 177 -0.82 19.01 2.41
N ASN A 178 -0.56 19.72 3.51
CA ASN A 178 -0.68 21.17 3.59
C ASN A 178 0.46 21.78 4.43
N ASP A 179 1.57 21.05 4.54
CA ASP A 179 2.73 21.38 5.37
C ASP A 179 3.99 21.63 4.52
N GLY A 180 3.88 21.60 3.19
CA GLY A 180 4.97 21.67 2.21
C GLY A 180 5.29 20.32 1.56
N ARG A 181 4.81 19.19 2.11
CA ARG A 181 5.02 17.86 1.52
C ARG A 181 4.15 17.58 0.29
N GLU A 182 3.18 18.44 0.01
CA GLU A 182 2.40 18.45 -1.23
C GLU A 182 3.22 18.82 -2.47
N VAL A 183 4.49 19.21 -2.30
CA VAL A 183 5.41 19.44 -3.40
C VAL A 183 6.61 18.50 -3.29
N ALA A 184 6.84 17.67 -4.31
CA ALA A 184 7.93 16.70 -4.29
C ALA A 184 9.29 17.39 -4.35
N ARG A 185 10.28 16.83 -3.66
CA ARG A 185 11.63 17.41 -3.54
C ARG A 185 12.75 16.43 -3.87
N GLY A 186 12.42 15.18 -4.10
CA GLY A 186 13.32 14.13 -4.59
C GLY A 186 12.91 12.76 -4.07
N LEU A 187 13.77 11.77 -4.29
CA LEU A 187 13.58 10.41 -3.81
C LEU A 187 14.68 10.05 -2.80
N THR A 188 14.38 9.20 -1.81
CA THR A 188 15.43 8.67 -0.92
C THR A 188 16.47 7.88 -1.73
N PHE A 189 17.75 8.27 -1.67
CA PHE A 189 18.80 7.65 -2.49
C PHE A 189 19.27 6.30 -1.93
N ALA A 190 19.14 6.11 -0.62
CA ALA A 190 19.53 4.91 0.10
C ALA A 190 18.41 4.50 1.06
N LYS A 191 18.38 3.21 1.41
CA LYS A 191 17.48 2.75 2.47
C LYS A 191 17.90 3.39 3.80
N VAL A 192 16.96 3.63 4.69
CA VAL A 192 17.26 4.20 6.00
C VAL A 192 16.57 3.46 7.13
N ILE A 193 17.25 3.38 8.27
CA ILE A 193 16.76 2.70 9.47
C ILE A 193 15.73 3.57 10.18
N ALA A 194 14.45 3.18 10.13
CA ALA A 194 13.38 3.84 10.88
C ALA A 194 13.16 3.21 12.27
N ARG A 195 13.29 1.88 12.39
CA ARG A 195 13.31 1.15 13.67
C ARG A 195 14.72 0.73 14.02
N ARG A 196 15.17 1.11 15.21
CA ARG A 196 16.47 0.67 15.75
C ARG A 196 16.39 -0.78 16.21
N ALA A 197 17.55 -1.41 16.39
CA ALA A 197 17.67 -2.80 16.88
C ALA A 197 16.96 -3.05 18.23
N ASN A 198 16.79 -2.02 19.06
CA ASN A 198 16.05 -2.11 20.33
C ASN A 198 14.51 -1.95 20.17
N GLY A 199 13.98 -1.93 18.94
CA GLY A 199 12.56 -1.80 18.63
C GLY A 199 12.01 -0.36 18.65
N SER A 200 12.79 0.61 19.12
CA SER A 200 12.37 2.03 19.16
C SER A 200 12.44 2.69 17.78
N LEU A 201 11.53 3.63 17.53
CA LEU A 201 11.59 4.48 16.33
C LEU A 201 12.69 5.53 16.46
N ALA A 202 13.41 5.77 15.37
CA ALA A 202 14.22 6.96 15.22
C ALA A 202 13.33 8.21 15.18
N SER A 203 13.82 9.34 15.68
CA SER A 203 13.13 10.63 15.55
C SER A 203 13.44 11.24 14.19
N GLN A 204 14.72 11.25 13.83
CA GLN A 204 15.23 11.78 12.57
C GLN A 204 16.34 10.91 12.02
N VAL A 205 16.39 10.78 10.69
CA VAL A 205 17.40 9.96 10.01
C VAL A 205 17.86 10.67 8.74
N GLY A 206 19.18 10.73 8.53
CA GLY A 206 19.75 11.28 7.31
C GLY A 206 19.71 10.30 6.14
N THR A 207 19.47 10.81 4.94
CA THR A 207 19.65 10.08 3.68
C THR A 207 20.19 11.03 2.61
N GLY A 208 20.75 10.47 1.53
CA GLY A 208 20.92 11.21 0.29
C GLY A 208 19.57 11.34 -0.41
N ARG A 209 19.35 12.44 -1.14
CA ARG A 209 18.15 12.65 -1.94
C ARG A 209 18.53 12.66 -3.41
N LEU A 210 17.92 11.80 -4.22
CA LEU A 210 18.01 11.89 -5.67
C LEU A 210 17.14 13.05 -6.14
N ILE A 211 17.76 13.99 -6.86
CA ILE A 211 17.08 15.13 -7.47
C ILE A 211 17.23 15.18 -8.98
N HIS A 212 18.24 14.49 -9.53
CA HIS A 212 18.48 14.31 -10.96
C HIS A 212 18.80 12.85 -11.24
N GLY A 213 18.48 12.37 -12.44
CA GLY A 213 18.77 10.99 -12.86
C GLY A 213 17.66 10.40 -13.71
N PHE A 214 17.80 9.10 -14.02
CA PHE A 214 16.78 8.33 -14.71
C PHE A 214 16.14 7.33 -13.75
N VAL A 215 14.80 7.33 -13.69
CA VAL A 215 14.01 6.53 -12.74
C VAL A 215 12.99 5.67 -13.46
N SER A 216 12.81 4.45 -12.96
CA SER A 216 11.76 3.51 -13.34
C SER A 216 10.58 3.58 -12.35
N PRO A 217 9.45 4.24 -12.67
CA PRO A 217 8.31 4.38 -11.75
C PRO A 217 7.74 3.04 -11.29
N ALA A 218 7.64 2.07 -12.21
CA ALA A 218 7.09 0.74 -11.91
C ALA A 218 7.91 -0.05 -10.87
N LYS A 219 9.18 0.34 -10.65
CA LYS A 219 10.08 -0.29 -9.67
C LYS A 219 10.22 0.51 -8.37
N LEU A 220 9.53 1.64 -8.24
CA LEU A 220 9.51 2.40 -6.99
C LEU A 220 8.84 1.59 -5.87
N PRO A 221 9.27 1.78 -4.62
CA PRO A 221 8.77 0.99 -3.50
C PRO A 221 7.28 1.23 -3.19
N PHE A 222 6.74 2.40 -3.57
CA PHE A 222 5.34 2.75 -3.36
C PHE A 222 4.70 3.14 -4.68
N GLN A 223 3.62 2.43 -5.02
CA GLN A 223 2.82 2.65 -6.23
C GLN A 223 1.56 3.47 -5.95
N SER A 224 1.24 3.72 -4.68
CA SER A 224 0.09 4.53 -4.26
C SER A 224 0.27 5.10 -2.86
N GLY A 225 -0.51 6.13 -2.55
CA GLY A 225 -0.51 6.78 -1.24
C GLY A 225 0.73 7.65 -0.98
N PRO A 226 0.92 8.11 0.26
CA PRO A 226 2.08 8.92 0.60
C PRO A 226 3.39 8.20 0.25
N GLY A 227 4.34 8.95 -0.30
CA GLY A 227 5.64 8.43 -0.72
C GLY A 227 5.67 7.79 -2.12
N SER A 228 4.53 7.69 -2.79
CA SER A 228 4.42 7.25 -4.19
C SER A 228 4.66 8.40 -5.18
N LEU A 229 4.94 8.04 -6.44
CA LEU A 229 5.13 8.98 -7.54
C LEU A 229 3.84 9.10 -8.35
N ASP A 230 3.24 10.29 -8.39
CA ASP A 230 2.11 10.63 -9.24
C ASP A 230 2.47 11.72 -10.28
N ALA A 231 1.49 12.17 -11.05
CA ALA A 231 1.70 13.17 -12.10
C ALA A 231 2.16 14.53 -11.55
N ALA A 232 1.69 14.93 -10.37
CA ALA A 232 2.10 16.18 -9.73
C ALA A 232 3.56 16.07 -9.23
N ALA A 233 3.92 14.97 -8.61
CA ALA A 233 5.28 14.68 -8.19
C ALA A 233 6.27 14.66 -9.36
N VAL A 234 5.87 14.12 -10.52
CA VAL A 234 6.68 14.15 -11.74
C VAL A 234 6.94 15.60 -12.19
N ALA A 235 5.92 16.46 -12.17
CA ALA A 235 6.05 17.87 -12.54
C ALA A 235 6.99 18.64 -11.59
N ASP A 236 6.98 18.28 -10.30
CA ASP A 236 7.84 18.87 -9.27
C ASP A 236 9.31 18.45 -9.34
N LEU A 237 9.62 17.40 -10.12
CA LEU A 237 10.96 16.80 -10.23
C LEU A 237 11.53 16.95 -11.65
N PRO A 238 11.67 18.17 -12.19
CA PRO A 238 12.00 18.40 -13.60
C PRO A 238 13.40 17.90 -14.02
N GLY A 239 14.29 17.68 -13.06
CA GLY A 239 15.63 17.15 -13.33
C GLY A 239 15.71 15.62 -13.30
N ILE A 240 14.62 14.93 -12.96
CA ILE A 240 14.51 13.47 -13.09
C ILE A 240 13.79 13.13 -14.39
N ARG A 241 14.33 12.17 -15.13
CA ARG A 241 13.69 11.55 -16.28
C ARG A 241 13.05 10.25 -15.84
N PHE A 242 11.74 10.13 -16.03
CA PHE A 242 11.01 8.91 -15.75
C PHE A 242 10.82 8.13 -17.03
N GLU A 243 11.08 6.82 -17.01
CA GLU A 243 10.67 5.95 -18.11
C GLU A 243 9.14 5.97 -18.24
N SER A 244 8.68 5.86 -19.49
CA SER A 244 7.26 5.79 -19.84
C SER A 244 6.71 4.37 -19.68
#